data_AF-A0A2D6J196-F1
#
_entry.id   AF-A0A2D6J196-F1
#
_cell.length_a   1.000
_cell.length_b   1.000
_cell.length_c   1.000
_cell.angle_alpha   90.00
_cell.angle_beta   90.00
_cell.angle_gamma   90.00
#
_symmetry.space_group_name_H-M   'P 1'
#
loop_
_entity.id
_entity.type
_entity.pdbx_description
1 polymer ?
#
loop_
_entity_poly.entity_id
_entity_poly.type
_entity_poly.pdbx_seq_one_letter_code
_entity_poly.pdbx_strand_id
1 'polypeptide(L)'
;MLFSNLTKRYLKLILIIALLVGIVLTGTGCEVLEQFAPAPPPAEEPTEVETLPTPAIAAEDRAILEVYEHLLSQADSYQAKAYLADFYTIGDNWSAEAELLKDGTSLWYVTVDTTNIEFWEEKPYWQQASWLILDDGTVIPSNQFQANALRIEADLQELSLQPEPPETES
;
A
#
# COMPACT_ATOMS: atom_id res chain seq x y z
N MET A 1 26.10 -37.75 30.43
CA MET A 1 25.85 -36.30 30.23
C MET A 1 24.61 -36.03 29.37
N LEU A 2 23.44 -36.62 29.69
CA LEU A 2 22.20 -36.44 28.88
C LEU A 2 21.05 -35.73 29.65
N PHE A 3 21.18 -35.55 30.96
CA PHE A 3 20.12 -34.96 31.80
C PHE A 3 20.13 -33.43 31.85
N SER A 4 21.22 -32.76 31.44
CA SER A 4 21.34 -31.29 31.55
C SER A 4 20.67 -30.52 30.40
N ASN A 5 20.45 -31.15 29.24
CA ASN A 5 19.84 -30.50 28.08
C ASN A 5 18.31 -30.61 28.07
N LEU A 6 17.75 -31.59 28.77
CA LEU A 6 16.29 -31.74 28.91
C LEU A 6 15.72 -30.68 29.86
N THR A 7 16.36 -30.48 31.02
CA THR A 7 15.95 -29.49 32.04
C THR A 7 16.00 -28.05 31.52
N LYS A 8 16.99 -27.70 30.68
CA LYS A 8 17.06 -26.38 30.03
C LYS A 8 15.92 -26.13 29.04
N ARG A 9 15.50 -27.15 28.29
CA ARG A 9 14.38 -27.03 27.34
C ARG A 9 13.03 -26.88 28.05
N TYR A 10 12.82 -27.62 29.13
CA TYR A 10 11.62 -27.49 29.97
C TYR A 10 11.57 -26.13 30.68
N LEU A 11 12.70 -25.63 31.20
CA LEU A 11 12.75 -24.30 31.83
C LEU A 11 12.42 -23.18 30.83
N LYS A 12 12.92 -23.28 29.58
CA LYS A 12 12.62 -22.30 28.53
C LYS A 12 11.15 -22.33 28.11
N LEU A 13 10.54 -23.51 28.03
CA LEU A 13 9.11 -23.67 27.73
C LEU A 13 8.22 -23.10 28.85
N ILE A 14 8.54 -23.36 30.11
CA ILE A 14 7.82 -22.78 31.25
C ILE A 14 7.90 -21.25 31.22
N LEU A 15 9.07 -20.69 30.87
CA LEU A 15 9.27 -19.25 30.81
C LEU A 15 8.49 -18.59 29.65
N ILE A 16 8.38 -19.27 28.50
CA ILE A 16 7.55 -18.81 27.36
C ILE A 16 6.06 -18.88 27.69
N ILE A 17 5.60 -19.95 28.35
CA ILE A 17 4.20 -20.08 28.78
C ILE A 17 3.85 -19.03 29.83
N ALA A 18 4.73 -18.77 30.80
CA ALA A 18 4.54 -17.71 31.78
C ALA A 18 4.50 -16.30 31.14
N LEU A 19 5.34 -16.06 30.12
CA LEU A 19 5.32 -14.81 29.35
C LEU A 19 4.00 -14.65 28.59
N LEU A 20 3.51 -15.71 27.94
CA LEU A 20 2.25 -15.68 27.20
C LEU A 20 1.03 -15.47 28.10
N VAL A 21 1.02 -16.06 29.30
CA VAL A 21 -0.06 -15.84 30.29
C VAL A 21 -0.02 -14.41 30.85
N GLY A 22 1.17 -13.80 30.99
CA GLY A 22 1.32 -12.42 31.43
C GLY A 22 0.76 -11.39 30.44
N ILE A 23 0.88 -11.64 29.13
CA ILE A 23 0.41 -10.71 28.07
C ILE A 23 -1.13 -10.66 27.99
N VAL A 24 -1.82 -11.73 28.40
CA VAL A 24 -3.30 -11.79 28.39
C VAL A 24 -3.91 -10.97 29.55
N LEU A 25 -3.13 -10.58 30.56
CA LEU A 25 -3.63 -9.93 31.78
C LEU A 25 -3.50 -8.39 31.83
N THR A 26 -3.05 -7.73 30.75
CA THR A 26 -2.89 -6.25 30.72
C THR A 26 -3.87 -5.51 29.82
N GLY A 27 -5.14 -5.97 29.77
CA GLY A 27 -6.18 -5.41 28.91
C GLY A 27 -7.44 -4.90 29.62
N THR A 28 -7.41 -4.62 30.93
CA THR A 28 -8.57 -4.04 31.63
C THR A 28 -8.31 -2.59 32.03
N GLY A 29 -9.05 -1.68 31.40
CA GLY A 29 -9.43 -0.39 31.99
C GLY A 29 -8.67 0.84 31.50
N CYS A 30 -8.98 1.32 30.28
CA CYS A 30 -8.92 2.77 30.03
C CYS A 30 -10.16 3.39 30.70
N GLU A 31 -9.89 4.31 31.61
CA GLU A 31 -10.85 4.97 32.50
C GLU A 31 -11.78 5.85 31.67
N VAL A 32 -13.07 5.49 31.63
CA VAL A 32 -14.12 6.34 31.06
C VAL A 32 -14.30 7.53 31.98
N LEU A 33 -14.09 8.74 31.44
CA LEU A 33 -14.49 9.99 32.07
C LEU A 33 -16.01 9.95 32.31
N GLU A 34 -16.38 9.67 33.56
CA GLU A 34 -17.70 9.91 34.11
C GLU A 34 -17.99 11.41 34.02
N GLN A 35 -18.85 11.85 33.10
CA GLN A 35 -19.76 12.93 33.46
C GLN A 35 -21.03 13.00 32.59
N PHE A 36 -22.16 12.95 33.31
CA PHE A 36 -23.54 13.21 32.91
C PHE A 36 -24.35 12.02 32.39
N ALA A 37 -24.88 11.24 33.34
CA ALA A 37 -26.07 10.43 33.15
C ALA A 37 -27.34 11.30 33.15
N PRO A 38 -28.38 10.90 32.38
CA PRO A 38 -29.65 10.56 33.02
C PRO A 38 -30.26 9.23 32.54
N ALA A 39 -30.93 8.55 33.49
CA ALA A 39 -31.80 7.35 33.51
C ALA A 39 -32.01 6.45 32.25
N PRO A 40 -32.13 5.12 32.43
CA PRO A 40 -32.05 4.13 31.34
C PRO A 40 -33.36 3.98 30.55
N PRO A 41 -33.32 3.87 29.20
CA PRO A 41 -34.40 3.27 28.43
C PRO A 41 -34.28 1.73 28.43
N PRO A 42 -35.38 1.00 28.18
CA PRO A 42 -35.51 -0.44 28.42
C PRO A 42 -34.60 -1.26 27.51
N ALA A 43 -34.17 -2.42 28.03
CA ALA A 43 -33.24 -3.35 27.39
C ALA A 43 -33.62 -3.66 25.93
N GLU A 44 -32.80 -3.18 25.00
CA GLU A 44 -32.78 -3.64 23.63
C GLU A 44 -31.80 -4.83 23.54
N GLU A 45 -32.27 -5.87 22.85
CA GLU A 45 -31.55 -7.11 22.53
C GLU A 45 -30.16 -6.80 21.94
N PRO A 46 -29.16 -7.70 22.09
CA PRO A 46 -27.81 -7.43 21.64
C PRO A 46 -27.84 -7.26 20.12
N THR A 47 -27.81 -5.99 19.69
CA THR A 47 -27.48 -5.62 18.33
C THR A 47 -26.06 -6.10 18.13
N GLU A 48 -25.92 -7.15 17.34
CA GLU A 48 -24.68 -7.57 16.72
C GLU A 48 -24.02 -6.30 16.18
N VAL A 49 -22.97 -5.84 16.87
CA VAL A 49 -22.14 -4.75 16.36
C VAL A 49 -21.44 -5.35 15.17
N GLU A 50 -22.09 -5.19 14.01
CA GLU A 50 -21.48 -5.34 12.71
C GLU A 50 -20.29 -4.39 12.74
N THR A 51 -19.12 -4.96 13.03
CA THR A 51 -17.85 -4.27 12.91
C THR A 51 -17.74 -3.98 11.42
N LEU A 52 -18.13 -2.76 11.04
CA LEU A 52 -17.90 -2.24 9.70
C LEU A 52 -16.44 -2.58 9.36
N PRO A 53 -16.18 -3.37 8.30
CA PRO A 53 -14.82 -3.69 7.95
C PRO A 53 -14.15 -2.36 7.62
N THR A 54 -13.16 -1.98 8.43
CA THR A 54 -12.13 -1.05 7.95
C THR A 54 -11.70 -1.60 6.59
N PRO A 55 -11.79 -0.83 5.49
CA PRO A 55 -11.43 -1.35 4.19
C PRO A 55 -9.93 -1.71 4.24
N ALA A 56 -9.64 -3.00 4.42
CA ALA A 56 -8.33 -3.53 4.15
C ALA A 56 -8.15 -3.39 2.64
N ILE A 57 -7.42 -2.35 2.23
CA ILE A 57 -6.98 -2.18 0.85
C ILE A 57 -6.36 -3.52 0.42
N ALA A 58 -6.81 -4.10 -0.69
CA ALA A 58 -6.23 -5.36 -1.17
C ALA A 58 -4.73 -5.16 -1.41
N ALA A 59 -3.91 -6.20 -1.21
CA ALA A 59 -2.46 -6.07 -1.38
C ALA A 59 -2.08 -5.60 -2.81
N GLU A 60 -2.90 -5.94 -3.80
CA GLU A 60 -2.81 -5.48 -5.18
C GLU A 60 -3.01 -3.95 -5.29
N ASP A 61 -4.11 -3.43 -4.73
CA ASP A 61 -4.40 -1.99 -4.70
C ASP A 61 -3.28 -1.22 -3.97
N ARG A 62 -2.71 -1.83 -2.93
CA ARG A 62 -1.57 -1.25 -2.20
C ARG A 62 -0.33 -1.13 -3.09
N ALA A 63 -0.02 -2.15 -3.89
CA ALA A 63 1.10 -2.11 -4.83
C ALA A 63 0.87 -1.05 -5.92
N ILE A 64 -0.34 -0.95 -6.47
CA ILE A 64 -0.69 0.11 -7.44
C ILE A 64 -0.48 1.50 -6.82
N LEU A 65 -0.93 1.69 -5.58
CA LEU A 65 -0.76 2.95 -4.87
C LEU A 65 0.71 3.30 -4.62
N GLU A 66 1.56 2.33 -4.30
CA GLU A 66 2.99 2.57 -4.09
C GLU A 66 3.69 3.04 -5.38
N VAL A 67 3.31 2.50 -6.55
CA VAL A 67 3.80 3.01 -7.84
C VAL A 67 3.28 4.42 -8.11
N TYR A 68 2.01 4.69 -7.82
CA TYR A 68 1.47 6.04 -7.95
C TYR A 68 2.21 7.05 -7.06
N GLU A 69 2.45 6.71 -5.79
CA GLU A 69 3.19 7.55 -4.83
C GLU A 69 4.63 7.79 -5.30
N HIS A 70 5.30 6.76 -5.85
CA HIS A 70 6.62 6.89 -6.46
C HIS A 70 6.60 7.88 -7.63
N LEU A 71 5.67 7.73 -8.58
CA LEU A 71 5.57 8.64 -9.72
C LEU A 71 5.21 10.07 -9.29
N LEU A 72 4.32 10.21 -8.29
CA LEU A 72 3.92 11.50 -7.74
C LEU A 72 5.11 12.22 -7.08
N SER A 73 6.02 11.47 -6.43
CA SER A 73 7.24 12.04 -5.84
C SER A 73 8.20 12.65 -6.87
N GLN A 74 8.04 12.32 -8.16
CA GLN A 74 8.81 12.90 -9.26
C GLN A 74 8.10 14.09 -9.93
N ALA A 75 6.83 14.34 -9.59
CA ALA A 75 5.97 15.34 -10.18
C ALA A 75 5.91 16.60 -9.29
N ASP A 76 6.92 17.46 -9.37
CA ASP A 76 7.04 18.64 -8.51
C ASP A 76 6.18 19.82 -9.02
N SER A 77 6.06 19.99 -10.34
CA SER A 77 5.30 21.08 -10.96
C SER A 77 3.81 20.76 -11.16
N TYR A 78 2.98 21.79 -11.31
CA TYR A 78 1.58 21.62 -11.70
C TYR A 78 1.43 20.79 -12.99
N GLN A 79 2.27 21.03 -14.00
CA GLN A 79 2.22 20.34 -15.28
C GLN A 79 2.58 18.86 -15.17
N ALA A 80 3.59 18.52 -14.35
CA ALA A 80 3.95 17.13 -14.10
C ALA A 80 2.83 16.39 -13.36
N LYS A 81 2.17 17.05 -12.40
CA LYS A 81 1.00 16.48 -11.69
C LYS A 81 -0.20 16.30 -12.61
N ALA A 82 -0.45 17.25 -13.51
CA ALA A 82 -1.50 17.14 -14.53
C ALA A 82 -1.22 15.96 -15.47
N TYR A 83 0.01 15.84 -15.97
CA TYR A 83 0.45 14.69 -16.77
C TYR A 83 0.22 13.36 -16.03
N LEU A 84 0.60 13.29 -14.75
CA LEU A 84 0.41 12.07 -13.95
C LEU A 84 -1.07 11.76 -13.74
N ALA A 85 -1.90 12.78 -13.50
CA ALA A 85 -3.34 12.61 -13.36
C ALA A 85 -3.94 12.06 -14.66
N ASP A 86 -3.61 12.65 -15.81
CA ASP A 86 -4.07 12.18 -17.12
C ASP A 86 -3.67 10.71 -17.36
N PHE A 87 -2.40 10.36 -17.08
CA PHE A 87 -1.93 8.98 -17.18
C PHE A 87 -2.68 8.02 -16.22
N TYR A 88 -2.95 8.45 -14.99
CA TYR A 88 -3.63 7.62 -13.99
C TYR A 88 -5.13 7.45 -14.28
N THR A 89 -5.79 8.40 -14.96
CA THR A 89 -7.22 8.30 -15.34
C THR A 89 -7.53 7.13 -16.26
N ILE A 90 -6.51 6.46 -16.80
CA ILE A 90 -6.59 5.20 -17.53
C ILE A 90 -6.89 4.01 -16.56
N GLY A 91 -7.49 4.32 -15.40
CA GLY A 91 -7.46 3.60 -14.12
C GLY A 91 -7.95 2.16 -14.12
N ASP A 92 -8.70 1.74 -15.13
CA ASP A 92 -9.17 0.34 -15.23
C ASP A 92 -8.12 -0.61 -15.82
N ASN A 93 -6.98 -0.10 -16.29
CA ASN A 93 -5.95 -0.89 -16.98
C ASN A 93 -4.72 -1.15 -16.11
N TRP A 94 -4.79 -0.82 -14.82
CA TRP A 94 -3.74 -1.12 -13.85
C TRP A 94 -3.97 -2.50 -13.23
N SER A 95 -2.91 -3.28 -13.12
CA SER A 95 -2.90 -4.60 -12.51
C SER A 95 -1.65 -4.76 -11.65
N ALA A 96 -1.74 -5.56 -10.59
CA ALA A 96 -0.61 -5.89 -9.74
C ALA A 96 -0.53 -7.40 -9.52
N GLU A 97 0.65 -7.97 -9.75
CA GLU A 97 0.90 -9.40 -9.58
C GLU A 97 2.09 -9.62 -8.63
N ALA A 98 1.92 -10.51 -7.65
CA ALA A 98 2.98 -10.86 -6.72
C ALA A 98 3.81 -12.05 -7.22
N GLU A 99 5.14 -11.93 -7.16
CA GLU A 99 6.08 -13.04 -7.35
C GLU A 99 6.70 -13.43 -6.01
N LEU A 100 6.48 -14.67 -5.56
CA LEU A 100 7.12 -15.21 -4.37
C LEU A 100 8.49 -15.81 -4.71
N LEU A 101 9.54 -15.25 -4.15
CA LEU A 101 10.92 -15.71 -4.32
C LEU A 101 11.24 -16.90 -3.39
N LYS A 102 12.33 -17.60 -3.70
CA LYS A 102 12.74 -18.84 -2.99
C LYS A 102 13.13 -18.62 -1.53
N ASP A 103 13.54 -17.43 -1.18
CA ASP A 103 13.88 -16.98 0.18
C ASP A 103 12.64 -16.55 0.98
N GLY A 104 11.46 -16.53 0.37
CA GLY A 104 10.18 -16.19 1.00
C GLY A 104 9.84 -14.71 0.95
N THR A 105 10.65 -13.87 0.29
CA THR A 105 10.27 -12.48 -0.01
C THR A 105 9.35 -12.43 -1.21
N SER A 106 8.46 -11.43 -1.25
CA SER A 106 7.58 -11.18 -2.40
C SER A 106 8.00 -9.91 -3.11
N LEU A 107 8.01 -9.95 -4.44
CA LEU A 107 8.07 -8.77 -5.29
C LEU A 107 6.68 -8.50 -5.88
N TRP A 108 6.41 -7.25 -6.25
CA TRP A 108 5.17 -6.90 -6.95
C TRP A 108 5.47 -6.29 -8.31
N TYR A 109 4.82 -6.81 -9.35
CA TYR A 109 4.83 -6.23 -10.68
C TYR A 109 3.53 -5.47 -10.87
N VAL A 110 3.63 -4.15 -11.04
CA VAL A 110 2.49 -3.30 -11.36
C VAL A 110 2.56 -2.97 -12.84
N THR A 111 1.50 -3.27 -13.57
CA THR A 111 1.45 -3.12 -15.02
C THR A 111 0.24 -2.32 -15.42
N VAL A 112 0.47 -1.31 -16.25
CA VAL A 112 -0.55 -0.67 -17.08
C VAL A 112 -0.57 -1.40 -18.41
N ASP A 113 -1.72 -1.90 -18.83
CA ASP A 113 -1.91 -2.48 -20.17
C ASP A 113 -3.25 -2.08 -20.77
N THR A 114 -3.21 -1.19 -21.73
CA THR A 114 -4.38 -0.59 -22.39
C THR A 114 -4.50 -1.06 -23.84
N THR A 115 -3.80 -2.14 -24.22
CA THR A 115 -3.79 -2.64 -25.61
C THR A 115 -5.16 -3.12 -26.08
N ASN A 116 -6.09 -3.33 -25.15
CA ASN A 116 -7.50 -3.64 -25.38
C ASN A 116 -8.35 -2.41 -25.76
N ILE A 117 -7.85 -1.17 -25.65
CA ILE A 117 -8.57 0.03 -26.05
C ILE A 117 -8.48 0.20 -27.57
N GLU A 118 -9.62 0.05 -28.26
CA GLU A 118 -9.68 0.05 -29.74
C GLU A 118 -9.19 1.34 -30.39
N PHE A 119 -9.42 2.49 -29.74
CA PHE A 119 -9.06 3.81 -30.24
C PHE A 119 -8.17 4.52 -29.21
N TRP A 120 -6.86 4.43 -29.43
CA TRP A 120 -5.87 5.07 -28.58
C TRP A 120 -5.51 6.46 -29.08
N GLU A 121 -5.82 7.49 -28.28
CA GLU A 121 -5.59 8.89 -28.64
C GLU A 121 -4.39 9.52 -27.88
N GLU A 122 -3.90 8.82 -26.86
CA GLU A 122 -2.84 9.29 -25.97
C GLU A 122 -1.43 8.94 -26.49
N LYS A 123 -0.42 9.18 -25.65
CA LYS A 123 0.98 8.83 -25.92
C LYS A 123 1.15 7.33 -26.16
N PRO A 124 1.80 6.86 -27.26
CA PRO A 124 1.94 5.43 -27.53
C PRO A 124 2.64 4.63 -26.42
N TYR A 125 3.61 5.22 -25.74
CA TYR A 125 4.34 4.58 -24.63
C TYR A 125 3.54 4.51 -23.33
N TRP A 126 2.36 5.13 -23.25
CA TRP A 126 1.43 4.94 -22.13
C TRP A 126 0.60 3.66 -22.26
N GLN A 127 0.58 3.03 -23.45
CA GLN A 127 -0.25 1.84 -23.66
C GLN A 127 0.17 0.65 -22.80
N GLN A 128 1.47 0.50 -22.57
CA GLN A 128 2.02 -0.55 -21.75
C GLN A 128 3.22 -0.04 -20.97
N ALA A 129 3.18 -0.11 -19.64
CA ALA A 129 4.29 0.25 -18.78
C ALA A 129 4.24 -0.62 -17.53
N SER A 130 5.40 -0.94 -16.96
CA SER A 130 5.44 -1.75 -15.75
C SER A 130 6.56 -1.33 -14.81
N TRP A 131 6.26 -1.47 -13.52
CA TRP A 131 7.14 -1.20 -12.40
C TRP A 131 7.24 -2.44 -11.52
N LEU A 132 8.38 -2.58 -10.87
CA LEU A 132 8.69 -3.59 -9.89
C LEU A 132 8.84 -2.93 -8.53
N ILE A 133 8.13 -3.45 -7.54
CA ILE A 133 8.27 -3.07 -6.14
C ILE A 133 9.10 -4.14 -5.44
N LEU A 134 10.19 -3.71 -4.82
CA LEU A 134 11.08 -4.54 -4.04
C LEU A 134 10.56 -4.73 -2.61
N ASP A 135 11.15 -5.67 -1.88
CA ASP A 135 10.78 -5.99 -0.49
C ASP A 135 10.99 -4.82 0.48
N ASP A 136 11.89 -3.89 0.15
CA ASP A 136 12.13 -2.66 0.89
C ASP A 136 11.20 -1.49 0.50
N GLY A 137 10.25 -1.71 -0.41
CA GLY A 137 9.33 -0.70 -0.93
C GLY A 137 9.90 0.17 -2.04
N THR A 138 11.13 -0.09 -2.50
CA THR A 138 11.69 0.63 -3.65
C THR A 138 10.94 0.26 -4.92
N VAL A 139 10.51 1.30 -5.66
CA VAL A 139 9.86 1.16 -6.96
C VAL A 139 10.87 1.44 -8.06
N ILE A 140 11.01 0.51 -9.01
CA ILE A 140 11.86 0.67 -10.20
C ILE A 140 11.11 0.25 -11.46
N PRO A 141 11.46 0.77 -12.65
CA PRO A 141 10.94 0.23 -13.91
C PRO A 141 11.21 -1.28 -14.04
N SER A 142 10.16 -2.06 -14.28
CA SER A 142 10.24 -3.51 -14.49
C SER A 142 10.96 -3.84 -15.80
N ASN A 143 11.57 -5.02 -15.90
CA ASN A 143 12.15 -5.50 -17.16
C ASN A 143 11.09 -5.62 -18.26
N GLN A 144 9.84 -5.93 -17.90
CA GLN A 144 8.72 -5.90 -18.82
C GLN A 144 8.33 -4.44 -19.07
N PHE A 145 8.22 -4.03 -20.35
CA PHE A 145 7.87 -2.65 -20.73
C PHE A 145 8.75 -1.54 -20.10
N GLN A 146 10.00 -1.87 -19.72
CA GLN A 146 10.92 -0.96 -19.04
C GLN A 146 11.09 0.39 -19.74
N ALA A 147 11.25 0.36 -21.06
CA ALA A 147 11.51 1.56 -21.85
C ALA A 147 10.34 2.56 -21.76
N ASN A 148 9.12 2.06 -21.65
CA ASN A 148 7.92 2.89 -21.55
C ASN A 148 7.78 3.49 -20.14
N ALA A 149 8.00 2.69 -19.09
CA ALA A 149 8.05 3.18 -17.71
C ALA A 149 9.15 4.25 -17.53
N LEU A 150 10.36 4.01 -18.05
CA LEU A 150 11.44 5.00 -18.06
C LEU A 150 11.08 6.27 -18.81
N ARG A 151 10.35 6.17 -19.93
CA ARG A 151 9.92 7.35 -20.69
C ARG A 151 8.91 8.18 -19.91
N ILE A 152 7.99 7.54 -19.19
CA ILE A 152 7.01 8.19 -18.31
C ILE A 152 7.72 8.93 -17.18
N GLU A 153 8.66 8.27 -16.48
CA GLU A 153 9.44 8.91 -15.41
C GLU A 153 10.27 10.08 -15.93
N ALA A 154 10.87 9.95 -17.13
CA ALA A 154 11.61 11.05 -17.75
C ALA A 154 10.73 12.25 -18.10
N ASP A 155 9.50 12.03 -18.61
CA ASP A 155 8.55 13.11 -18.86
C ASP A 155 8.17 13.84 -17.56
N LEU A 156 7.92 13.11 -16.48
CA LEU A 156 7.61 13.70 -15.17
C LEU A 156 8.74 14.62 -14.71
N GLN A 157 9.99 14.13 -14.77
CA GLN A 157 11.15 14.93 -14.39
C GLN A 157 11.35 16.13 -15.31
N GLU A 158 11.18 15.98 -16.62
CA GLU A 158 11.30 17.08 -17.59
C GLU A 158 10.25 18.17 -17.32
N LEU A 159 8.99 17.78 -17.08
CA LEU A 159 7.90 18.71 -16.78
C LEU A 159 8.07 19.37 -15.42
N SER A 160 8.64 18.67 -14.44
CA SER A 160 8.96 19.21 -13.10
C SER A 160 10.04 20.30 -13.14
N LEU A 161 10.93 20.26 -14.14
CA LEU A 161 12.00 21.26 -14.30
C LEU A 161 11.55 22.53 -15.04
N GLN A 162 10.34 22.54 -15.62
CA GLN A 162 9.84 23.70 -16.36
C GLN A 162 9.37 24.80 -15.39
N PRO A 163 9.66 26.07 -15.69
CA PRO A 163 9.15 27.18 -14.88
C PRO A 163 7.62 27.21 -14.94
N GLU A 164 6.99 27.34 -13.77
CA GLU A 164 5.54 27.47 -13.71
C GLU A 164 5.11 28.76 -14.42
N PRO A 165 4.07 28.70 -15.28
CA PRO A 165 3.50 29.91 -15.86
C PRO A 165 3.04 30.81 -14.72
N PRO A 166 3.22 32.13 -14.86
CA PRO A 166 2.81 33.06 -13.81
C PRO A 166 1.32 32.84 -13.51
N GLU A 167 1.00 32.68 -12.22
CA GLU A 167 -0.38 32.65 -11.75
C GLU A 167 -1.06 33.94 -12.24
N THR A 168 -1.91 33.83 -13.26
CA THR A 168 -2.80 34.92 -13.62
C THR A 168 -3.79 35.07 -12.48
N GLU A 169 -3.52 36.03 -11.59
CA GLU A 169 -4.50 36.54 -10.63
C GLU A 169 -5.80 36.83 -11.39
N SER A 170 -6.88 36.13 -11.02
CA SER A 170 -8.22 36.29 -11.57
C SER A 170 -9.15 36.92 -10.55
#